data_AF-A0A7S0F5M0-F1
#
_entry.id   AF-A0A7S0F5M0-F1
#
_cell.length_a   1.000
_cell.length_b   1.000
_cell.length_c   1.000
_cell.angle_alpha   90.00
_cell.angle_beta   90.00
_cell.angle_gamma   90.00
#
_symmetry.space_group_name_H-M   'P 1'
#
loop_
_entity.id
_entity.type
_entity.pdbx_description
1 polymer ?
#
loop_
_entity_poly.entity_id
_entity_poly.type
_entity_poly.pdbx_seq_one_letter_code
_entity_poly.pdbx_strand_id
1 'polypeptide(L)'
;KHDLFMEELSLRPKAVLVYANYLRDAKRWEQLETFWLAIRNIEVARYRDRPQLHRNEASTELALCMVRRALWASTPESQISALKEVVDFAASIPKGSILSGGSHESEVDTISQYCVEWQELIRRQVEIEKIDLQLESKQTSHAQETNLSNLTEVVQVPIWIKFPRKPVIGIPVLELLQYLALYHPNDREENVTSPKGLKKSISVTEKMFWFAAFTSLARAGIWDVVRKATESKSMFSGKTSEKSPIGWRPLFNLAYEYGDPSKDAEIRKLAIYFAAHMEDRDEAYTLCVQKGLWEGAIQACVDMRDEDKLIELRVAITESGGEVRSFIQMIDEVYADKRIKWKTDLTGVTPTLMGSKRLASVGGIFKSAFSKVTSTVTETHAKNKEASAPSTPVVQEQPKRQMVFGGGAGGLVEDD
;
A
#
# COMPACT_ATOMS: atom_id res chain seq x y z
N LYS A 1 -34.33 22.71 -29.24
CA LYS A 1 -33.31 22.05 -30.12
C LYS A 1 -32.37 21.16 -29.29
N HIS A 2 -31.78 21.67 -28.20
CA HIS A 2 -30.94 20.86 -27.31
C HIS A 2 -31.70 19.69 -26.68
N ASP A 3 -32.89 19.94 -26.11
CA ASP A 3 -33.69 18.88 -25.47
C ASP A 3 -34.08 17.77 -26.46
N LEU A 4 -34.53 18.16 -27.67
CA LEU A 4 -34.83 17.21 -28.75
C LEU A 4 -33.60 16.38 -29.16
N PHE A 5 -32.41 17.00 -29.20
CA PHE A 5 -31.16 16.27 -29.45
C PHE A 5 -30.88 15.25 -28.35
N MET A 6 -31.07 15.64 -27.08
CA MET A 6 -30.87 14.74 -25.94
C MET A 6 -31.87 13.59 -25.91
N GLU A 7 -33.14 13.84 -26.24
CA GLU A 7 -34.17 12.81 -26.38
C GLU A 7 -33.80 11.79 -27.46
N GLU A 8 -33.44 12.26 -28.67
CA GLU A 8 -33.01 11.39 -29.77
C GLU A 8 -31.72 10.60 -29.45
N LEU A 9 -30.77 11.25 -28.79
CA LEU A 9 -29.51 10.62 -28.40
C LEU A 9 -29.74 9.52 -27.36
N SER A 10 -30.60 9.75 -26.37
CA SER A 10 -30.94 8.79 -25.30
C SER A 10 -31.66 7.54 -25.82
N LEU A 11 -32.19 7.56 -27.06
CA LEU A 11 -32.74 6.36 -27.71
C LEU A 11 -31.65 5.44 -28.27
N ARG A 12 -30.40 5.90 -28.31
CA ARG A 12 -29.27 5.23 -28.97
C ARG A 12 -28.12 5.03 -27.98
N PRO A 13 -28.11 3.93 -27.19
CA PRO A 13 -27.10 3.71 -26.15
C PRO A 13 -25.65 3.84 -26.62
N LYS A 14 -25.34 3.34 -27.83
CA LYS A 14 -24.01 3.50 -28.43
C LYS A 14 -23.63 4.97 -28.66
N ALA A 15 -24.57 5.80 -29.08
CA ALA A 15 -24.33 7.21 -29.32
C ALA A 15 -24.14 7.99 -28.00
N VAL A 16 -24.90 7.63 -26.95
CA VAL A 16 -24.70 8.14 -25.58
C VAL A 16 -23.27 7.87 -25.12
N LEU A 17 -22.79 6.63 -25.25
CA LEU A 17 -21.43 6.26 -24.86
C LEU A 17 -20.36 6.98 -25.67
N VAL A 18 -20.53 7.11 -26.99
CA VAL A 18 -19.60 7.87 -27.85
C VAL A 18 -19.50 9.33 -27.41
N TYR A 19 -20.63 9.96 -27.11
CA TYR A 19 -20.64 11.36 -26.66
C TYR A 19 -20.05 11.52 -25.25
N ALA A 20 -20.36 10.61 -24.33
CA ALA A 20 -19.76 10.59 -22.99
C ALA A 20 -18.24 10.42 -23.06
N ASN A 21 -17.75 9.53 -23.93
CA ASN A 21 -16.31 9.33 -24.14
C ASN A 21 -15.65 10.57 -24.75
N TYR A 22 -16.29 11.21 -25.73
CA TYR A 22 -15.81 12.48 -26.27
C TYR A 22 -15.64 13.55 -25.17
N LEU A 23 -16.63 13.71 -24.29
CA LEU A 23 -16.54 14.67 -23.17
C LEU A 23 -15.44 14.29 -22.18
N ARG A 24 -15.28 12.99 -21.89
CA ARG A 24 -14.23 12.43 -21.02
C ARG A 24 -12.83 12.69 -21.59
N ASP A 25 -12.62 12.39 -22.87
CA ASP A 25 -11.35 12.57 -23.58
C ASP A 25 -10.99 14.05 -23.71
N ALA A 26 -11.99 14.90 -23.92
CA ALA A 26 -11.84 16.35 -23.92
C ALA A 26 -11.69 16.95 -22.50
N LYS A 27 -11.72 16.13 -21.44
CA LYS A 27 -11.65 16.53 -20.02
C LYS A 27 -12.73 17.56 -19.62
N ARG A 28 -13.90 17.49 -20.24
CA ARG A 28 -15.05 18.40 -20.01
C ARG A 28 -15.99 17.83 -18.94
N TRP A 29 -15.49 17.72 -17.71
CA TRP A 29 -16.16 16.99 -16.62
C TRP A 29 -17.50 17.60 -16.19
N GLU A 30 -17.60 18.93 -16.10
CA GLU A 30 -18.87 19.61 -15.78
C GLU A 30 -19.95 19.36 -16.84
N GLN A 31 -19.54 19.36 -18.12
CA GLN A 31 -20.43 19.02 -19.23
C GLN A 31 -20.82 17.54 -19.20
N LEU A 32 -19.92 16.65 -18.78
CA LEU A 32 -20.19 15.22 -18.63
C LEU A 32 -21.20 14.95 -17.50
N GLU A 33 -21.06 15.59 -16.35
CA GLU A 33 -22.01 15.48 -15.23
C GLU A 33 -23.40 16.00 -15.67
N THR A 34 -23.45 17.18 -16.30
CA THR A 34 -24.69 17.75 -16.85
C THR A 34 -25.32 16.84 -17.89
N PHE A 35 -24.50 16.24 -18.75
CA PHE A 35 -24.92 15.30 -19.78
C PHE A 35 -25.58 14.07 -19.17
N TRP A 36 -24.94 13.42 -18.19
CA TRP A 36 -25.50 12.24 -17.52
C TRP A 36 -26.75 12.55 -16.73
N LEU A 37 -26.83 13.72 -16.09
CA LEU A 37 -28.05 14.19 -15.42
C LEU A 37 -29.21 14.31 -16.41
N ALA A 38 -28.97 14.88 -17.59
CA ALA A 38 -29.99 15.01 -18.63
C ALA A 38 -30.43 13.64 -19.18
N ILE A 39 -29.48 12.73 -19.48
CA ILE A 39 -29.80 11.36 -19.91
C ILE A 39 -30.66 10.65 -18.86
N ARG A 40 -30.25 10.69 -17.58
CA ARG A 40 -31.01 10.09 -16.48
C ARG A 40 -32.42 10.64 -16.40
N ASN A 41 -32.59 11.96 -16.46
CA ASN A 41 -33.91 12.58 -16.35
C ASN A 41 -34.84 12.13 -17.49
N ILE A 42 -34.31 11.97 -18.71
CA ILE A 42 -35.06 11.44 -19.85
C ILE A 42 -35.41 9.97 -19.62
N GLU A 43 -34.48 9.15 -19.12
CA GLU A 43 -34.74 7.73 -18.82
C GLU A 43 -35.80 7.57 -17.73
N VAL A 44 -35.70 8.32 -16.62
CA VAL A 44 -36.70 8.33 -15.54
C VAL A 44 -38.07 8.76 -16.05
N ALA A 45 -38.14 9.80 -16.89
CA ALA A 45 -39.40 10.24 -17.48
C ALA A 45 -40.00 9.19 -18.42
N ARG A 46 -39.17 8.56 -19.27
CA ARG A 46 -39.58 7.51 -20.23
C ARG A 46 -40.08 6.24 -19.54
N TYR A 47 -39.44 5.84 -18.45
CA TYR A 47 -39.73 4.61 -17.74
C TYR A 47 -40.56 4.81 -16.47
N ARG A 48 -41.20 5.99 -16.30
CA ARG A 48 -42.02 6.33 -15.14
C ARG A 48 -43.02 5.23 -14.77
N ASP A 49 -43.71 4.68 -15.77
CA ASP A 49 -44.75 3.65 -15.58
C ASP A 49 -44.19 2.22 -15.65
N ARG A 50 -42.89 2.06 -15.93
CA ARG A 50 -42.20 0.77 -16.09
C ARG A 50 -40.79 0.81 -15.46
N PRO A 51 -40.67 1.01 -14.14
CA PRO A 51 -39.37 1.15 -13.46
C PRO A 51 -38.45 -0.06 -13.63
N GLN A 52 -39.00 -1.25 -13.89
CA GLN A 52 -38.24 -2.47 -14.19
C GLN A 52 -37.44 -2.41 -15.50
N LEU A 53 -37.74 -1.47 -16.40
CA LEU A 53 -37.00 -1.25 -17.65
C LEU A 53 -35.93 -0.16 -17.53
N HIS A 54 -35.85 0.49 -16.37
CA HIS A 54 -34.88 1.54 -16.11
C HIS A 54 -33.47 0.95 -16.07
N ARG A 55 -32.55 1.51 -16.87
CA ARG A 55 -31.14 1.14 -16.83
C ARG A 55 -30.46 1.97 -15.76
N ASN A 56 -29.78 1.33 -14.82
CA ASN A 56 -29.05 2.05 -13.77
C ASN A 56 -27.72 2.63 -14.25
N GLU A 57 -27.29 2.35 -15.48
CA GLU A 57 -26.02 2.81 -16.07
C GLU A 57 -25.86 4.34 -16.00
N ALA A 58 -26.88 5.13 -16.38
CA ALA A 58 -26.80 6.58 -16.32
C ALA A 58 -26.70 7.11 -14.88
N SER A 59 -27.36 6.44 -13.92
CA SER A 59 -27.26 6.78 -12.50
C SER A 59 -25.87 6.45 -11.93
N THR A 60 -25.29 5.29 -12.30
CA THR A 60 -23.93 4.91 -11.91
C THR A 60 -22.92 5.92 -12.47
N GLU A 61 -22.97 6.23 -13.76
CA GLU A 61 -22.04 7.17 -14.41
C GLU A 61 -22.17 8.59 -13.85
N LEU A 62 -23.40 9.04 -13.55
CA LEU A 62 -23.62 10.31 -12.87
C LEU A 62 -23.01 10.32 -11.46
N ALA A 63 -23.25 9.26 -10.67
CA ALA A 63 -22.67 9.14 -9.33
C ALA A 63 -21.13 9.17 -9.38
N LEU A 64 -20.51 8.50 -10.36
CA LEU A 64 -19.05 8.54 -10.57
C LEU A 64 -18.55 9.94 -10.94
N CYS A 65 -19.30 10.71 -11.73
CA CYS A 65 -18.96 12.11 -12.02
C CYS A 65 -19.01 12.97 -10.75
N MET A 66 -20.03 12.79 -9.90
CA MET A 66 -20.17 13.49 -8.63
C MET A 66 -19.04 13.11 -7.64
N VAL A 67 -18.67 11.82 -7.55
CA VAL A 67 -17.51 11.35 -6.78
C VAL A 67 -16.22 11.99 -7.28
N ARG A 68 -16.06 12.10 -8.60
CA ARG A 68 -14.91 12.79 -9.18
C ARG A 68 -14.86 14.25 -8.71
N ARG A 69 -15.97 14.97 -8.69
CA ARG A 69 -16.01 16.34 -8.16
C ARG A 69 -15.51 16.41 -6.72
N ALA A 70 -15.85 15.43 -5.88
CA ALA A 70 -15.29 15.33 -4.53
C ALA A 70 -13.75 15.17 -4.52
N LEU A 71 -13.17 14.37 -5.42
CA LEU A 71 -11.70 14.23 -5.53
C LEU A 71 -10.97 15.55 -5.84
N TRP A 72 -11.63 16.48 -6.55
CA TRP A 72 -11.05 17.77 -6.95
C TRP A 72 -11.37 18.90 -5.98
N ALA A 73 -12.13 18.65 -4.91
CA ALA A 73 -12.47 19.68 -3.96
C ALA A 73 -11.23 20.07 -3.11
N SER A 74 -11.04 21.36 -2.90
CA SER A 74 -9.80 21.93 -2.36
C SER A 74 -9.66 21.82 -0.84
N THR A 75 -10.77 21.62 -0.11
CA THR A 75 -10.77 21.49 1.35
C THR A 75 -11.51 20.25 1.82
N PRO A 76 -11.17 19.66 2.97
CA PRO A 76 -11.89 18.52 3.55
C PRO A 76 -13.40 18.75 3.66
N GLU A 77 -13.84 19.95 4.03
CA GLU A 77 -15.25 20.31 4.17
C GLU A 77 -15.97 20.28 2.81
N SER A 78 -15.31 20.83 1.77
CA SER A 78 -15.84 20.79 0.40
C SER A 78 -15.89 19.35 -0.15
N GLN A 79 -14.92 18.50 0.19
CA GLN A 79 -14.91 17.08 -0.16
C GLN A 79 -16.08 16.35 0.52
N ILE A 80 -16.26 16.55 1.83
CA ILE A 80 -17.37 15.96 2.60
C ILE A 80 -18.73 16.40 2.03
N SER A 81 -18.88 17.69 1.70
CA SER A 81 -20.11 18.22 1.09
C SER A 81 -20.40 17.56 -0.25
N ALA A 82 -19.39 17.46 -1.13
CA ALA A 82 -19.54 16.82 -2.44
C ALA A 82 -19.89 15.32 -2.33
N LEU A 83 -19.28 14.59 -1.39
CA LEU A 83 -19.62 13.19 -1.11
C LEU A 83 -21.04 13.05 -0.55
N LYS A 84 -21.48 13.98 0.29
CA LYS A 84 -22.86 14.00 0.79
C LYS A 84 -23.87 14.14 -0.35
N GLU A 85 -23.59 14.96 -1.36
CA GLU A 85 -24.46 15.09 -2.53
C GLU A 85 -24.61 13.76 -3.28
N VAL A 86 -23.56 12.94 -3.37
CA VAL A 86 -23.63 11.59 -3.95
C VAL A 86 -24.57 10.69 -3.14
N VAL A 87 -24.46 10.74 -1.81
CA VAL A 87 -25.30 9.94 -0.91
C VAL A 87 -26.77 10.37 -1.00
N ASP A 88 -27.03 11.68 -1.02
CA ASP A 88 -28.37 12.23 -1.18
C ASP A 88 -28.96 11.86 -2.56
N PHE A 89 -28.13 11.90 -3.61
CA PHE A 89 -28.50 11.45 -4.94
C PHE A 89 -28.88 9.97 -4.95
N ALA A 90 -28.06 9.09 -4.37
CA ALA A 90 -28.35 7.65 -4.28
C ALA A 90 -29.66 7.38 -3.53
N ALA A 91 -29.90 8.09 -2.42
CA ALA A 91 -31.13 7.98 -1.65
C ALA A 91 -32.37 8.44 -2.42
N SER A 92 -32.22 9.34 -3.40
CA SER A 92 -33.31 9.81 -4.27
C SER A 92 -33.75 8.79 -5.32
N ILE A 93 -32.94 7.75 -5.58
CA ILE A 93 -33.25 6.73 -6.58
C ILE A 93 -34.29 5.77 -6.00
N PRO A 94 -35.45 5.58 -6.67
CA PRO A 94 -36.47 4.66 -6.21
C PRO A 94 -35.93 3.24 -6.07
N LYS A 95 -36.03 2.66 -4.87
CA LYS A 95 -35.66 1.27 -4.63
C LYS A 95 -36.80 0.36 -5.11
N GLY A 96 -36.71 -0.18 -6.33
CA GLY A 96 -37.68 -1.18 -6.79
C GLY A 96 -37.60 -1.64 -8.24
N SER A 97 -37.28 -2.93 -8.46
CA SER A 97 -38.27 -3.91 -8.91
C SER A 97 -37.79 -5.34 -8.61
N ILE A 98 -38.52 -6.02 -7.73
CA ILE A 98 -38.27 -7.32 -7.09
C ILE A 98 -38.42 -8.52 -8.06
N LEU A 99 -38.40 -8.30 -9.38
CA LEU A 99 -38.57 -9.37 -10.37
C LEU A 99 -37.26 -9.93 -10.96
N SER A 100 -36.10 -9.38 -10.62
CA SER A 100 -34.85 -10.14 -10.71
C SER A 100 -34.62 -10.84 -9.38
N GLY A 101 -34.95 -12.12 -9.29
CA GLY A 101 -34.60 -12.95 -8.14
C GLY A 101 -33.08 -12.91 -7.92
N GLY A 102 -32.64 -12.08 -6.98
CA GLY A 102 -31.23 -11.86 -6.67
C GLY A 102 -31.05 -10.58 -5.88
N SER A 103 -30.44 -10.71 -4.71
CA SER A 103 -30.03 -9.66 -3.77
C SER A 103 -28.91 -8.76 -4.35
N HIS A 104 -29.11 -8.19 -5.53
CA HIS A 104 -28.15 -7.26 -6.12
C HIS A 104 -28.41 -5.86 -5.56
N GLU A 105 -27.61 -5.50 -4.56
CA GLU A 105 -27.34 -4.11 -4.20
C GLU A 105 -26.99 -3.35 -5.49
N SER A 106 -27.60 -2.18 -5.73
CA SER A 106 -27.30 -1.42 -6.93
C SER A 106 -25.88 -0.88 -6.84
N GLU A 107 -25.16 -0.78 -7.96
CA GLU A 107 -23.81 -0.17 -7.97
C GLU A 107 -23.81 1.22 -7.33
N VAL A 108 -24.92 1.97 -7.48
CA VAL A 108 -25.10 3.28 -6.86
C VAL A 108 -25.22 3.19 -5.33
N ASP A 109 -25.87 2.16 -4.79
CA ASP A 109 -25.90 1.91 -3.34
C ASP A 109 -24.50 1.59 -2.82
N THR A 110 -23.72 0.78 -3.54
CA THR A 110 -22.32 0.49 -3.21
C THR A 110 -21.46 1.75 -3.24
N ILE A 111 -21.60 2.59 -4.28
CA ILE A 111 -20.90 3.88 -4.37
C ILE A 111 -21.30 4.79 -3.19
N SER A 112 -22.59 4.84 -2.84
CA SER A 112 -23.10 5.61 -1.71
C SER A 112 -22.48 5.16 -0.40
N GLN A 113 -22.42 3.85 -0.15
CA GLN A 113 -21.79 3.27 1.03
C GLN A 113 -20.30 3.66 1.14
N TYR A 114 -19.55 3.56 0.03
CA TYR A 114 -18.16 4.02 0.00
C TYR A 114 -18.02 5.54 0.23
N CYS A 115 -18.96 6.35 -0.25
CA CYS A 115 -18.97 7.78 0.01
C CYS A 115 -19.22 8.10 1.49
N VAL A 116 -20.07 7.32 2.18
CA VAL A 116 -20.28 7.45 3.63
C VAL A 116 -19.00 7.13 4.40
N GLU A 117 -18.35 6.01 4.07
CA GLU A 117 -17.08 5.61 4.69
C GLU A 117 -15.96 6.61 4.43
N TRP A 118 -15.88 7.17 3.21
CA TRP A 118 -14.89 8.18 2.88
C TRP A 118 -15.15 9.51 3.60
N GLN A 119 -16.40 9.93 3.76
CA GLN A 119 -16.72 11.09 4.59
C GLN A 119 -16.28 10.89 6.05
N GLU A 120 -16.54 9.70 6.62
CA GLU A 120 -16.10 9.37 7.97
C GLU A 120 -14.58 9.39 8.09
N LEU A 121 -13.87 8.84 7.10
CA LEU A 121 -12.41 8.90 7.04
C LEU A 121 -11.89 10.35 7.08
N ILE A 122 -12.42 11.23 6.23
CA ILE A 122 -11.97 12.62 6.14
C ILE A 122 -12.25 13.35 7.47
N ARG A 123 -13.45 13.19 8.05
CA ARG A 123 -13.79 13.80 9.36
C ARG A 123 -12.80 13.38 10.43
N ARG A 124 -12.52 12.07 10.50
CA ARG A 124 -11.56 11.49 11.44
C ARG A 124 -10.15 12.05 11.23
N GLN A 125 -9.69 12.15 9.98
CA GLN A 125 -8.37 12.71 9.64
C GLN A 125 -8.22 14.16 10.07
N VAL A 126 -9.24 15.00 9.85
CA VAL A 126 -9.23 16.41 10.27
C VAL A 126 -9.12 16.51 11.80
N GLU A 127 -9.84 15.67 12.53
CA GLU A 127 -9.79 15.68 14.00
C GLU A 127 -8.44 15.17 14.53
N ILE A 128 -7.89 14.10 13.95
CA ILE A 128 -6.56 13.57 14.28
C ILE A 128 -5.49 14.64 14.03
N GLU A 129 -5.52 15.28 12.85
CA GLU A 129 -4.55 16.32 12.48
C GLU A 129 -4.58 17.48 13.49
N LYS A 130 -5.77 17.89 13.94
CA LYS A 130 -5.95 18.92 14.97
C LYS A 130 -5.34 18.48 16.32
N ILE A 131 -5.60 17.25 16.76
CA ILE A 131 -5.06 16.71 18.02
C ILE A 131 -3.53 16.63 17.95
N ASP A 132 -2.99 16.12 16.86
CA ASP A 132 -1.55 15.91 16.70
C ASP A 132 -0.78 17.23 16.62
N LEU A 133 -1.28 18.25 15.91
CA LEU A 133 -0.67 19.59 15.90
C LEU A 133 -0.63 20.22 17.31
N GLN A 134 -1.66 20.00 18.13
CA GLN A 134 -1.68 20.50 19.51
C GLN A 134 -0.67 19.77 20.39
N LEU A 135 -0.56 18.46 20.24
CA LEU A 135 0.43 17.66 20.94
C LEU A 135 1.86 18.05 20.48
N GLU A 136 2.07 18.34 19.19
CA GLU A 136 3.40 18.66 18.61
C GLU A 136 3.92 20.00 19.13
N SER A 137 3.04 20.99 19.19
CA SER A 137 3.35 22.30 19.79
C SER A 137 3.66 22.19 21.30
N LYS A 138 2.94 21.36 22.05
CA LYS A 138 3.22 21.10 23.49
C LYS A 138 4.59 20.45 23.69
N GLN A 139 4.94 19.46 22.88
CA GLN A 139 6.23 18.75 22.97
C GLN A 139 7.40 19.66 22.61
N THR A 140 7.24 20.50 21.57
CA THR A 140 8.28 21.48 21.18
C THR A 140 8.55 22.50 22.29
N SER A 141 7.49 22.94 22.98
CA SER A 141 7.59 23.88 24.10
C SER A 141 8.33 23.26 25.31
N HIS A 142 8.00 22.01 25.68
CA HIS A 142 8.70 21.32 26.77
C HIS A 142 10.15 20.92 26.44
N ALA A 143 10.48 20.63 25.17
CA ALA A 143 11.84 20.36 24.75
C ALA A 143 12.75 21.61 24.82
N GLN A 144 12.19 22.81 24.71
CA GLN A 144 12.92 24.06 24.94
C GLN A 144 13.19 24.34 26.43
N GLU A 145 12.29 23.94 27.33
CA GLU A 145 12.45 24.14 28.78
C GLU A 145 13.36 23.09 29.45
N THR A 146 13.37 21.86 28.96
CA THR A 146 14.13 20.74 29.56
C THR A 146 15.61 20.68 29.16
N ASN A 147 16.03 21.46 28.15
CA ASN A 147 17.42 21.50 27.68
C ASN A 147 18.43 22.16 28.64
N LEU A 148 18.02 22.55 29.87
CA LEU A 148 18.94 23.21 30.82
C LEU A 148 19.07 22.53 32.19
N SER A 149 18.39 21.43 32.51
CA SER A 149 18.42 20.96 33.91
C SER A 149 18.50 19.48 34.25
N ASN A 150 18.17 18.48 33.42
CA ASN A 150 18.23 17.09 33.92
C ASN A 150 18.56 16.04 32.84
N LEU A 151 19.75 15.44 32.92
CA LEU A 151 20.29 14.39 32.04
C LEU A 151 20.30 12.99 32.71
N THR A 152 19.23 12.62 33.44
CA THR A 152 19.20 11.33 34.16
C THR A 152 17.87 10.57 34.16
N GLU A 153 16.86 11.00 33.41
CA GLU A 153 15.76 10.11 33.03
C GLU A 153 15.99 9.63 31.60
N VAL A 154 15.71 8.36 31.31
CA VAL A 154 15.64 7.83 29.95
C VAL A 154 14.53 8.61 29.26
N VAL A 155 14.87 9.76 28.67
CA VAL A 155 13.95 10.55 27.87
C VAL A 155 13.55 9.62 26.74
N GLN A 156 12.34 9.06 26.81
CA GLN A 156 11.69 8.49 25.65
C GLN A 156 11.69 9.60 24.61
N VAL A 157 12.62 9.52 23.66
CA VAL A 157 12.69 10.46 22.54
C VAL A 157 11.27 10.48 21.97
N PRO A 158 10.58 11.64 21.99
CA PRO A 158 9.23 11.72 21.49
C PRO A 158 9.18 11.06 20.12
N ILE A 159 8.18 10.20 19.92
CA ILE A 159 8.08 9.37 18.72
C ILE A 159 8.16 10.20 17.42
N TRP A 160 7.78 11.47 17.47
CA TRP A 160 7.86 12.43 16.37
C TRP A 160 9.26 12.94 16.04
N ILE A 161 10.19 12.89 16.99
CA ILE A 161 11.60 13.16 16.70
C ILE A 161 12.20 11.96 15.94
N LYS A 162 11.87 10.73 16.37
CA LYS A 162 12.34 9.51 15.70
C LYS A 162 11.65 9.32 14.34
N PHE A 163 10.38 9.65 14.26
CA PHE A 163 9.55 9.54 13.06
C PHE A 163 8.77 10.85 12.86
N PRO A 164 9.32 11.79 12.07
CA PRO A 164 8.60 13.03 11.75
C PRO A 164 7.23 12.71 11.15
N ARG A 165 6.20 13.36 11.71
CA ARG A 165 4.83 13.15 11.25
C ARG A 165 4.62 13.73 9.85
N LYS A 166 3.66 13.14 9.13
CA LYS A 166 3.15 13.65 7.87
C LYS A 166 1.69 14.03 8.06
N PRO A 167 1.16 15.01 7.31
CA PRO A 167 -0.26 15.33 7.33
C PRO A 167 -1.09 14.08 7.05
N VAL A 168 -2.14 13.85 7.85
CA VAL A 168 -2.97 12.65 7.69
C VAL A 168 -4.18 12.85 6.77
N ILE A 169 -4.47 14.08 6.37
CA ILE A 169 -5.63 14.39 5.52
C ILE A 169 -5.41 13.83 4.11
N GLY A 170 -6.37 13.03 3.63
CA GLY A 170 -6.37 12.47 2.28
C GLY A 170 -5.58 11.17 2.12
N ILE A 171 -4.91 10.67 3.17
CA ILE A 171 -4.21 9.38 3.07
C ILE A 171 -5.21 8.21 3.07
N PRO A 172 -4.89 7.06 2.45
CA PRO A 172 -5.77 5.90 2.47
C PRO A 172 -5.96 5.32 3.88
N VAL A 173 -7.07 4.59 4.10
CA VAL A 173 -7.41 3.95 5.40
C VAL A 173 -6.25 3.11 5.95
N LEU A 174 -5.56 2.35 5.09
CA LEU A 174 -4.44 1.50 5.51
C LEU A 174 -3.26 2.32 6.02
N GLU A 175 -2.93 3.43 5.34
CA GLU A 175 -1.86 4.33 5.74
C GLU A 175 -2.21 5.07 7.03
N LEU A 176 -3.48 5.50 7.18
CA LEU A 176 -3.96 6.08 8.44
C LEU A 176 -3.88 5.07 9.58
N LEU A 177 -4.23 3.81 9.34
CA LEU A 177 -4.17 2.77 10.37
C LEU A 177 -2.72 2.49 10.80
N GLN A 178 -1.77 2.52 9.86
CA GLN A 178 -0.33 2.46 10.17
C GLN A 178 0.11 3.69 10.98
N TYR A 179 -0.31 4.88 10.57
CA TYR A 179 -0.03 6.11 11.30
C TYR A 179 -0.53 6.01 12.76
N LEU A 180 -1.79 5.62 12.96
CA LEU A 180 -2.38 5.48 14.29
C LEU A 180 -1.69 4.38 15.11
N ALA A 181 -1.35 3.24 14.49
CA ALA A 181 -0.65 2.17 15.19
C ALA A 181 0.79 2.54 15.58
N LEU A 182 1.41 3.48 14.85
CA LEU A 182 2.72 4.01 15.20
C LEU A 182 2.62 5.04 16.32
N TYR A 183 1.78 6.08 16.16
CA TYR A 183 1.77 7.25 17.04
C TYR A 183 0.81 7.14 18.23
N HIS A 184 -0.28 6.37 18.10
CA HIS A 184 -1.36 6.25 19.07
C HIS A 184 -1.71 4.78 19.42
N PRO A 185 -0.72 3.88 19.64
CA PRO A 185 -0.96 2.44 19.75
C PRO A 185 -1.84 2.04 20.96
N ASN A 186 -1.85 2.86 22.01
CA ASN A 186 -2.48 2.55 23.29
C ASN A 186 -3.79 3.33 23.53
N ASP A 187 -4.25 4.08 22.54
CA ASP A 187 -5.45 4.90 22.67
C ASP A 187 -6.71 4.03 22.78
N ARG A 188 -7.57 4.43 23.71
CA ARG A 188 -8.83 3.73 24.00
C ARG A 188 -9.74 3.76 22.79
N GLU A 189 -10.55 2.71 22.59
CA GLU A 189 -11.34 2.52 21.36
C GLU A 189 -12.27 3.70 21.04
N GLU A 190 -12.76 4.39 22.07
CA GLU A 190 -13.59 5.59 21.97
C GLU A 190 -12.85 6.83 21.40
N ASN A 191 -11.52 6.85 21.42
CA ASN A 191 -10.73 7.97 20.91
C ASN A 191 -10.69 7.95 19.38
N VAL A 192 -10.77 9.13 18.77
CA VAL A 192 -10.63 9.33 17.31
C VAL A 192 -9.25 8.90 16.78
N THR A 193 -8.23 8.94 17.63
CA THR A 193 -6.86 8.51 17.36
C THR A 193 -6.66 7.00 17.56
N SER A 194 -7.68 6.25 18.01
CA SER A 194 -7.51 4.81 18.25
C SER A 194 -7.48 3.99 16.96
N PRO A 195 -6.46 3.13 16.75
CA PRO A 195 -6.44 2.16 15.65
C PRO A 195 -7.63 1.19 15.70
N LYS A 196 -8.05 0.79 16.91
CA LYS A 196 -9.19 -0.12 17.11
C LYS A 196 -10.51 0.57 16.79
N GLY A 197 -10.64 1.83 17.19
CA GLY A 197 -11.78 2.67 16.84
C GLY A 197 -11.95 2.81 15.33
N LEU A 198 -10.85 3.10 14.60
CA LEU A 198 -10.85 3.18 13.13
C LEU A 198 -11.24 1.85 12.47
N LYS A 199 -10.74 0.72 12.97
CA LYS A 199 -11.09 -0.61 12.45
C LYS A 199 -12.61 -0.83 12.46
N LYS A 200 -13.26 -0.41 13.55
CA LYS A 200 -14.70 -0.58 13.75
C LYS A 200 -15.56 0.39 12.92
N SER A 201 -15.10 1.63 12.72
CA SER A 201 -15.88 2.64 12.01
C SER A 201 -15.88 2.47 10.48
N ILE A 202 -14.82 1.91 9.88
CA ILE A 202 -14.66 1.80 8.41
C ILE A 202 -14.48 0.32 7.97
N SER A 203 -15.09 -0.61 8.71
CA SER A 203 -15.17 -2.05 8.35
C SER A 203 -13.83 -2.69 7.92
N VAL A 204 -12.73 -2.32 8.58
CA VAL A 204 -11.39 -2.79 8.18
C VAL A 204 -11.24 -4.27 8.54
N THR A 205 -10.84 -5.08 7.55
CA THR A 205 -10.60 -6.51 7.77
C THR A 205 -9.52 -6.74 8.83
N GLU A 206 -9.63 -7.85 9.56
CA GLU A 206 -8.63 -8.21 10.57
C GLU A 206 -7.22 -8.35 9.97
N LYS A 207 -7.12 -8.90 8.76
CA LYS A 207 -5.84 -9.03 8.04
C LYS A 207 -5.21 -7.66 7.74
N MET A 208 -5.99 -6.68 7.26
CA MET A 208 -5.49 -5.32 7.03
C MET A 208 -5.06 -4.64 8.33
N PHE A 209 -5.81 -4.85 9.41
CA PHE A 209 -5.47 -4.32 10.72
C PHE A 209 -4.12 -4.85 11.23
N TRP A 210 -3.93 -6.17 11.21
CA TRP A 210 -2.65 -6.76 11.61
C TRP A 210 -1.51 -6.36 10.69
N PHE A 211 -1.77 -6.21 9.39
CA PHE A 211 -0.75 -5.76 8.44
C PHE A 211 -0.28 -4.34 8.78
N ALA A 212 -1.20 -3.42 9.06
CA ALA A 212 -0.88 -2.07 9.48
C ALA A 212 -0.11 -2.04 10.81
N ALA A 213 -0.56 -2.81 11.80
CA ALA A 213 0.08 -2.91 13.10
C ALA A 213 1.52 -3.45 12.99
N PHE A 214 1.72 -4.56 12.26
CA PHE A 214 3.06 -5.13 12.06
C PHE A 214 3.97 -4.24 11.23
N THR A 215 3.46 -3.53 10.22
CA THR A 215 4.25 -2.54 9.48
C THR A 215 4.74 -1.43 10.42
N SER A 216 3.88 -0.96 11.32
CA SER A 216 4.22 0.10 12.28
C SER A 216 5.24 -0.36 13.32
N LEU A 217 5.05 -1.57 13.86
CA LEU A 217 6.01 -2.19 14.79
C LEU A 217 7.37 -2.46 14.13
N ALA A 218 7.35 -2.97 12.90
CA ALA A 218 8.54 -3.21 12.08
C ALA A 218 9.30 -1.90 11.84
N ARG A 219 8.61 -0.84 11.41
CA ARG A 219 9.17 0.50 11.23
C ARG A 219 9.75 1.06 12.53
N ALA A 220 9.13 0.77 13.67
CA ALA A 220 9.62 1.16 14.99
C ALA A 220 10.84 0.34 15.45
N GLY A 221 11.14 -0.79 14.79
CA GLY A 221 12.19 -1.75 15.16
C GLY A 221 11.78 -2.71 16.29
N ILE A 222 10.49 -2.83 16.59
CA ILE A 222 9.97 -3.60 17.74
C ILE A 222 9.68 -5.04 17.31
N TRP A 223 10.72 -5.76 16.91
CA TRP A 223 10.63 -7.08 16.30
C TRP A 223 10.22 -8.20 17.26
N ASP A 224 10.53 -8.06 18.56
CA ASP A 224 10.12 -9.02 19.59
C ASP A 224 8.61 -9.12 19.71
N VAL A 225 7.91 -7.99 19.60
CA VAL A 225 6.44 -7.95 19.64
C VAL A 225 5.86 -8.55 18.37
N VAL A 226 6.48 -8.29 17.21
CA VAL A 226 6.07 -8.92 15.94
C VAL A 226 6.19 -10.44 16.03
N ARG A 227 7.33 -10.98 16.51
CA ARG A 227 7.53 -12.42 16.70
C ARG A 227 6.49 -12.99 17.67
N LYS A 228 6.35 -12.41 18.86
CA LYS A 228 5.39 -12.89 19.87
C LYS A 228 3.94 -12.88 19.39
N ALA A 229 3.57 -11.92 18.54
CA ALA A 229 2.22 -11.86 17.98
C ALA A 229 1.92 -13.00 16.97
N THR A 230 2.95 -13.68 16.46
CA THR A 230 2.78 -14.91 15.66
C THR A 230 2.69 -16.18 16.50
N GLU A 231 2.92 -16.09 17.80
CA GLU A 231 2.83 -17.19 18.75
C GLU A 231 1.51 -17.10 19.51
N SER A 232 0.64 -18.10 19.37
CA SER A 232 -0.57 -18.21 20.20
C SER A 232 -0.47 -19.40 21.13
N LYS A 233 -0.57 -19.15 22.44
CA LYS A 233 -0.62 -20.23 23.43
C LYS A 233 -2.02 -20.83 23.49
N SER A 234 -2.12 -22.14 23.21
CA SER A 234 -3.37 -22.87 23.40
C SER A 234 -3.68 -22.99 24.90
N MET A 235 -4.80 -22.40 25.33
CA MET A 235 -5.23 -22.41 26.74
C MET A 235 -5.47 -23.83 27.30
N PHE A 236 -5.74 -24.82 26.45
CA PHE A 236 -6.10 -26.18 26.88
C PHE A 236 -4.95 -27.20 26.81
N SER A 237 -3.99 -27.02 25.91
CA SER A 237 -2.89 -27.98 25.72
C SER A 237 -1.53 -27.49 26.20
N GLY A 238 -1.42 -26.20 26.55
CA GLY A 238 -0.14 -25.55 26.83
C GLY A 238 0.81 -25.46 25.62
N LYS A 239 0.42 -26.01 24.46
CA LYS A 239 1.21 -25.94 23.22
C LYS A 239 1.11 -24.54 22.61
N THR A 240 2.24 -23.97 22.25
CA THR A 240 2.31 -22.79 21.39
C THR A 240 2.04 -23.22 19.96
N SER A 241 1.04 -22.62 19.31
CA SER A 241 0.86 -22.73 17.86
C SER A 241 1.38 -21.47 17.20
N GLU A 242 2.19 -21.64 16.16
CA GLU A 242 2.74 -20.56 15.38
C GLU A 242 1.82 -20.29 14.19
N LYS A 243 1.21 -19.10 14.16
CA LYS A 243 0.32 -18.66 13.10
C LYS A 243 0.51 -17.17 12.87
N SER A 244 0.72 -16.77 11.61
CA SER A 244 0.74 -15.37 11.24
C SER A 244 -0.65 -14.87 10.86
N PRO A 245 -1.19 -13.82 11.52
CA PRO A 245 -2.46 -13.20 11.14
C PRO A 245 -2.49 -12.62 9.71
N ILE A 246 -1.32 -12.35 9.12
CA ILE A 246 -1.18 -11.78 7.77
C ILE A 246 -0.54 -12.74 6.76
N GLY A 247 -0.16 -13.95 7.21
CA GLY A 247 0.69 -14.87 6.46
C GLY A 247 2.19 -14.61 6.68
N TRP A 248 3.01 -15.61 6.37
CA TRP A 248 4.44 -15.58 6.67
C TRP A 248 5.27 -14.78 5.65
N ARG A 249 4.91 -14.84 4.36
CA ARG A 249 5.57 -14.06 3.30
C ARG A 249 5.53 -12.54 3.53
N PRO A 250 4.39 -11.94 3.93
CA PRO A 250 4.37 -10.52 4.28
C PRO A 250 5.29 -10.15 5.43
N LEU A 251 5.39 -10.97 6.48
CA LEU A 251 6.31 -10.75 7.60
C LEU A 251 7.78 -10.84 7.17
N PHE A 252 8.11 -11.81 6.32
CA PHE A 252 9.43 -11.90 5.69
C PHE A 252 9.78 -10.62 4.95
N ASN A 253 8.87 -10.10 4.13
CA ASN A 253 9.09 -8.86 3.38
C ASN A 253 9.29 -7.66 4.30
N LEU A 254 8.49 -7.54 5.38
CA LEU A 254 8.65 -6.46 6.36
C LEU A 254 10.04 -6.49 7.01
N ALA A 255 10.59 -7.67 7.32
CA ALA A 255 11.95 -7.80 7.88
C ALA A 255 13.00 -7.17 6.96
N TYR A 256 12.87 -7.34 5.64
CA TYR A 256 13.74 -6.71 4.65
C TYR A 256 13.51 -5.22 4.48
N GLU A 257 12.25 -4.79 4.52
CA GLU A 257 11.89 -3.40 4.29
C GLU A 257 12.34 -2.50 5.45
N TYR A 258 12.24 -2.99 6.70
CA TYR A 258 12.47 -2.16 7.89
C TYR A 258 13.63 -2.61 8.79
N GLY A 259 14.09 -3.86 8.69
CA GLY A 259 15.12 -4.41 9.58
C GLY A 259 16.50 -4.60 8.95
N ASP A 260 16.57 -4.82 7.63
CA ASP A 260 17.80 -5.14 6.89
C ASP A 260 18.57 -6.38 7.45
N PRO A 261 18.11 -7.61 7.11
CA PRO A 261 18.74 -8.87 7.52
C PRO A 261 20.23 -9.00 7.14
N SER A 262 20.70 -8.20 6.18
CA SER A 262 22.11 -8.25 5.75
C SER A 262 23.05 -7.66 6.80
N LYS A 263 22.56 -6.74 7.64
CA LYS A 263 23.36 -6.03 8.65
C LYS A 263 23.08 -6.49 10.07
N ASP A 264 21.86 -6.98 10.34
CA ASP A 264 21.44 -7.39 11.67
C ASP A 264 21.21 -8.91 11.74
N ALA A 265 22.01 -9.59 12.57
CA ALA A 265 21.96 -11.04 12.75
C ALA A 265 20.66 -11.52 13.40
N GLU A 266 20.05 -10.74 14.28
CA GLU A 266 18.78 -11.11 14.93
C GLU A 266 17.61 -10.96 13.95
N ILE A 267 17.62 -9.91 13.13
CA ILE A 267 16.65 -9.76 12.04
C ILE A 267 16.83 -10.87 10.99
N ARG A 268 18.08 -11.27 10.70
CA ARG A 268 18.37 -12.41 9.83
C ARG A 268 17.75 -13.70 10.35
N LYS A 269 17.98 -14.04 11.63
CA LYS A 269 17.36 -15.21 12.27
C LYS A 269 15.83 -15.13 12.23
N LEU A 270 15.27 -13.94 12.41
CA LEU A 270 13.83 -13.73 12.34
C LEU A 270 13.27 -13.90 10.91
N ALA A 271 13.96 -13.38 9.90
CA ALA A 271 13.57 -13.57 8.50
C ALA A 271 13.64 -15.05 8.09
N ILE A 272 14.69 -15.76 8.48
CA ILE A 272 14.81 -17.22 8.30
C ILE A 272 13.66 -17.95 9.01
N TYR A 273 13.34 -17.54 10.25
CA TYR A 273 12.19 -18.07 10.98
C TYR A 273 10.88 -17.87 10.21
N PHE A 274 10.60 -16.66 9.69
CA PHE A 274 9.39 -16.44 8.88
C PHE A 274 9.37 -17.31 7.62
N ALA A 275 10.49 -17.44 6.91
CA ALA A 275 10.58 -18.31 5.74
C ALA A 275 10.37 -19.79 6.09
N ALA A 276 10.85 -20.26 7.25
CA ALA A 276 10.67 -21.64 7.71
C ALA A 276 9.20 -22.00 7.96
N HIS A 277 8.35 -21.03 8.28
CA HIS A 277 6.93 -21.25 8.56
C HIS A 277 6.01 -21.08 7.35
N MET A 278 6.56 -20.70 6.19
CA MET A 278 5.79 -20.62 4.95
C MET A 278 5.29 -22.02 4.52
N GLU A 279 4.02 -22.10 4.10
CA GLU A 279 3.40 -23.33 3.64
C GLU A 279 4.03 -23.85 2.34
N ASP A 280 4.30 -22.94 1.40
CA ASP A 280 5.02 -23.24 0.17
C ASP A 280 6.54 -23.15 0.41
N ARG A 281 7.18 -24.31 0.51
CA ARG A 281 8.64 -24.42 0.71
C ARG A 281 9.44 -24.01 -0.54
N ASP A 282 8.85 -24.12 -1.74
CA ASP A 282 9.47 -23.68 -3.00
C ASP A 282 9.56 -22.16 -3.04
N GLU A 283 8.47 -21.51 -2.65
CA GLU A 283 8.42 -20.06 -2.49
C GLU A 283 9.41 -19.57 -1.43
N ALA A 284 9.51 -20.26 -0.29
CA ALA A 284 10.47 -19.94 0.77
C ALA A 284 11.92 -20.07 0.29
N TYR A 285 12.25 -21.16 -0.43
CA TYR A 285 13.55 -21.35 -1.05
C TYR A 285 13.90 -20.19 -1.99
N THR A 286 12.99 -19.88 -2.91
CA THR A 286 13.18 -18.83 -3.92
C THR A 286 13.44 -17.46 -3.27
N LEU A 287 12.65 -17.10 -2.25
CA LEU A 287 12.84 -15.84 -1.52
C LEU A 287 14.17 -15.78 -0.79
N CYS A 288 14.56 -16.87 -0.12
CA CYS A 288 15.84 -16.95 0.60
C CYS A 288 17.03 -16.80 -0.35
N VAL A 289 17.03 -17.51 -1.50
CA VAL A 289 18.08 -17.39 -2.51
C VAL A 289 18.17 -15.97 -3.08
N GLN A 290 17.03 -15.38 -3.46
CA GLN A 290 16.99 -14.01 -4.01
C GLN A 290 17.56 -12.96 -3.05
N LYS A 291 17.44 -13.21 -1.74
CA LYS A 291 17.89 -12.28 -0.69
C LYS A 291 19.22 -12.68 -0.05
N GLY A 292 19.85 -13.76 -0.50
CA GLY A 292 21.13 -14.25 0.06
C GLY A 292 21.02 -14.82 1.49
N LEU A 293 19.85 -15.33 1.89
CA LEU A 293 19.68 -16.09 3.14
C LEU A 293 19.96 -17.56 2.91
N TRP A 294 21.24 -17.90 2.79
CA TRP A 294 21.67 -19.24 2.43
C TRP A 294 21.22 -20.30 3.44
N GLU A 295 21.23 -20.00 4.74
CA GLU A 295 20.76 -20.94 5.78
C GLU A 295 19.28 -21.26 5.62
N GLY A 296 18.45 -20.25 5.34
CA GLY A 296 17.02 -20.44 5.10
C GLY A 296 16.74 -21.22 3.82
N ALA A 297 17.53 -21.00 2.77
CA ALA A 297 17.43 -21.76 1.52
C ALA A 297 17.82 -23.24 1.72
N ILE A 298 18.92 -23.51 2.45
CA ILE A 298 19.35 -24.87 2.80
C ILE A 298 18.24 -25.58 3.57
N GLN A 299 17.66 -24.92 4.59
CA GLN A 299 16.57 -25.51 5.36
C GLN A 299 15.35 -25.83 4.48
N ALA A 300 15.00 -24.94 3.54
CA ALA A 300 13.91 -25.20 2.60
C ALA A 300 14.16 -26.43 1.72
N CYS A 301 15.39 -26.62 1.19
CA CYS A 301 15.76 -27.83 0.45
C CYS A 301 15.61 -29.09 1.31
N VAL A 302 16.05 -29.05 2.56
CA VAL A 302 15.91 -30.17 3.52
C VAL A 302 14.45 -30.51 3.77
N ASP A 303 13.61 -29.51 4.00
CA ASP A 303 12.19 -29.71 4.29
C ASP A 303 11.44 -30.30 3.08
N MET A 304 11.78 -29.85 1.87
CA MET A 304 11.26 -30.42 0.62
C MET A 304 11.81 -31.82 0.32
N ARG A 305 12.98 -32.14 0.91
CA ARG A 305 13.85 -33.28 0.60
C ARG A 305 14.30 -33.28 -0.86
N ASP A 306 14.56 -32.09 -1.41
CA ASP A 306 14.91 -31.90 -2.81
C ASP A 306 16.44 -31.80 -2.94
N GLU A 307 17.05 -32.87 -3.45
CA GLU A 307 18.51 -32.97 -3.62
C GLU A 307 19.00 -32.08 -4.77
N ASP A 308 18.25 -32.03 -5.87
CA ASP A 308 18.62 -31.25 -7.05
C ASP A 308 18.71 -29.77 -6.69
N LYS A 309 17.73 -29.23 -5.95
CA LYS A 309 17.79 -27.85 -5.46
C LYS A 309 18.94 -27.58 -4.49
N LEU A 310 19.30 -28.55 -3.64
CA LEU A 310 20.44 -28.39 -2.74
C LEU A 310 21.76 -28.29 -3.52
N ILE A 311 21.90 -29.08 -4.60
CA ILE A 311 23.07 -29.03 -5.49
C ILE A 311 23.09 -27.70 -6.27
N GLU A 312 21.95 -27.26 -6.80
CA GLU A 312 21.83 -25.94 -7.45
C GLU A 312 22.21 -24.81 -6.51
N LEU A 313 21.75 -24.87 -5.27
CA LEU A 313 22.08 -23.90 -4.22
C LEU A 313 23.59 -23.84 -3.95
N ARG A 314 24.25 -25.00 -3.91
CA ARG A 314 25.72 -25.09 -3.75
C ARG A 314 26.47 -24.31 -4.83
N VAL A 315 25.99 -24.41 -6.08
CA VAL A 315 26.55 -23.65 -7.22
C VAL A 315 26.29 -22.16 -7.03
N ALA A 316 25.05 -21.77 -6.73
CA ALA A 316 24.67 -20.37 -6.53
C ALA A 316 25.47 -19.67 -5.41
N ILE A 317 25.71 -20.36 -4.29
CA ILE A 317 26.53 -19.85 -3.18
C ILE A 317 27.97 -19.65 -3.65
N THR A 318 28.54 -20.61 -4.38
CA THR A 318 29.92 -20.52 -4.89
C THR A 318 30.11 -19.33 -5.83
N GLU A 319 29.10 -19.04 -6.66
CA GLU A 319 29.10 -17.91 -7.60
C GLU A 319 28.86 -16.55 -6.91
N SER A 320 28.27 -16.53 -5.71
CA SER A 320 27.92 -15.29 -5.00
C SER A 320 29.11 -14.50 -4.43
N GLY A 321 30.30 -15.10 -4.38
CA GLY A 321 31.56 -14.45 -3.98
C GLY A 321 31.67 -14.02 -2.50
N GLY A 322 30.67 -14.33 -1.66
CA GLY A 322 30.60 -13.98 -0.25
C GLY A 322 31.35 -14.94 0.69
N GLU A 323 30.90 -15.06 1.94
CA GLU A 323 31.42 -16.05 2.91
C GLU A 323 30.96 -17.47 2.51
N VAL A 324 31.51 -17.99 1.41
CA VAL A 324 31.08 -19.24 0.76
C VAL A 324 31.38 -20.46 1.62
N ARG A 325 32.50 -20.47 2.36
CA ARG A 325 33.04 -21.70 2.97
C ARG A 325 32.14 -22.28 4.06
N SER A 326 31.53 -21.45 4.90
CA SER A 326 30.67 -21.89 6.00
C SER A 326 29.37 -22.53 5.48
N PHE A 327 28.76 -21.94 4.44
CA PHE A 327 27.54 -22.49 3.85
C PHE A 327 27.78 -23.76 3.04
N ILE A 328 28.91 -23.86 2.33
CA ILE A 328 29.27 -25.11 1.64
C ILE A 328 29.48 -26.23 2.65
N GLN A 329 30.14 -25.95 3.77
CA GLN A 329 30.27 -26.93 4.86
C GLN A 329 28.90 -27.36 5.40
N MET A 330 27.98 -26.41 5.61
CA MET A 330 26.61 -26.72 6.05
C MET A 330 25.87 -27.61 5.04
N ILE A 331 26.01 -27.34 3.74
CA ILE A 331 25.47 -28.21 2.69
C ILE A 331 26.06 -29.60 2.77
N ASP A 332 27.39 -29.73 2.89
CA ASP A 332 28.07 -31.02 2.94
C ASP A 332 27.65 -31.82 4.21
N GLU A 333 27.46 -31.15 5.35
CA GLU A 333 26.95 -31.74 6.59
C GLU A 333 25.50 -32.24 6.46
N VAL A 334 24.63 -31.42 5.88
CA VAL A 334 23.24 -31.78 5.59
C VAL A 334 23.17 -32.95 4.60
N TYR A 335 23.99 -32.95 3.58
CA TYR A 335 24.05 -34.02 2.59
C TYR A 335 24.52 -35.34 3.19
N ALA A 336 25.48 -35.28 4.13
CA ALA A 336 25.98 -36.45 4.85
C ALA A 336 25.02 -36.99 5.92
N ASP A 337 23.98 -36.23 6.30
CA ASP A 337 23.02 -36.65 7.32
C ASP A 337 22.11 -37.79 6.81
N LYS A 338 22.44 -39.01 7.24
CA LYS A 338 21.71 -40.25 6.90
C LYS A 338 20.25 -40.26 7.36
N ARG A 339 19.83 -39.30 8.18
CA ARG A 339 18.42 -39.17 8.62
C ARG A 339 17.55 -38.54 7.54
N ILE A 340 18.13 -37.78 6.62
CA ILE A 340 17.40 -37.15 5.51
C ILE A 340 17.27 -38.15 4.37
N LYS A 341 16.02 -38.41 3.96
CA LYS A 341 15.73 -39.27 2.80
C LYS A 341 15.37 -38.39 1.61
N TRP A 342 16.37 -38.10 0.77
CA TRP A 342 16.20 -37.28 -0.42
C TRP A 342 15.19 -37.90 -1.40
N LYS A 343 14.32 -37.05 -1.95
CA LYS A 343 13.51 -37.37 -3.12
C LYS A 343 14.43 -37.28 -4.32
N THR A 344 14.98 -38.41 -4.73
CA THR A 344 15.50 -38.55 -6.08
C THR A 344 14.30 -38.67 -7.02
N ASP A 345 14.08 -37.70 -7.91
CA ASP A 345 13.18 -37.83 -9.07
C ASP A 345 13.77 -38.79 -10.12
N LEU A 346 14.31 -39.91 -9.64
CA LEU A 346 14.80 -41.02 -10.43
C LEU A 346 13.81 -42.16 -10.27
N THR A 347 12.71 -42.07 -11.01
CA THR A 347 12.13 -43.27 -11.60
C THR A 347 13.20 -43.93 -12.49
N GLY A 348 14.07 -44.71 -11.87
CA GLY A 348 14.82 -45.77 -12.55
C GLY A 348 16.25 -45.47 -13.02
N VAL A 349 17.03 -44.60 -12.38
CA VAL A 349 18.49 -44.62 -12.57
C VAL A 349 19.21 -44.61 -11.22
N THR A 350 20.05 -45.61 -11.01
CA THR A 350 20.89 -45.80 -9.83
C THR A 350 21.87 -44.62 -9.65
N PRO A 351 22.19 -44.24 -8.41
CA PRO A 351 23.15 -43.17 -8.15
C PRO A 351 24.56 -43.68 -8.45
N THR A 352 25.29 -42.99 -9.33
CA THR A 352 26.74 -43.14 -9.39
C THR A 352 27.42 -41.89 -8.86
N LEU A 353 28.21 -42.13 -7.81
CA LEU A 353 29.18 -41.24 -7.20
C LEU A 353 30.05 -40.58 -8.30
N MET A 354 30.09 -39.24 -8.33
CA MET A 354 30.91 -38.42 -9.24
C MET A 354 30.79 -38.77 -10.74
N GLY A 355 29.91 -38.07 -11.46
CA GLY A 355 29.79 -38.24 -12.91
C GLY A 355 29.16 -37.05 -13.60
N SER A 356 29.98 -36.07 -13.93
CA SER A 356 29.70 -34.98 -14.86
C SER A 356 28.83 -35.42 -16.06
N LYS A 357 27.65 -34.79 -16.22
CA LYS A 357 26.98 -34.47 -17.51
C LYS A 357 25.53 -33.97 -17.32
N ARG A 358 25.32 -32.83 -16.63
CA ARG A 358 24.12 -31.96 -16.85
C ARG A 358 24.37 -30.46 -16.59
N LEU A 359 25.63 -30.00 -16.64
CA LEU A 359 25.95 -28.57 -16.50
C LEU A 359 25.61 -27.71 -17.74
N ALA A 360 25.06 -28.30 -18.82
CA ALA A 360 24.86 -27.57 -20.09
C ALA A 360 23.46 -26.97 -20.29
N SER A 361 22.44 -27.32 -19.50
CA SER A 361 21.06 -26.80 -19.72
C SER A 361 20.48 -25.96 -18.57
N VAL A 362 21.18 -25.81 -17.45
CA VAL A 362 20.70 -25.07 -16.26
C VAL A 362 21.08 -23.58 -16.31
N GLY A 363 22.05 -23.20 -17.15
CA GLY A 363 22.51 -21.81 -17.30
C GLY A 363 21.51 -20.82 -17.92
N GLY A 364 20.34 -21.28 -18.37
CA GLY A 364 19.32 -20.44 -19.00
C GLY A 364 18.42 -19.68 -18.01
N ILE A 365 18.08 -20.30 -16.87
CA ILE A 365 17.12 -19.72 -15.91
C ILE A 365 17.83 -18.70 -15.01
N PHE A 366 19.06 -19.03 -14.56
CA PHE A 366 19.83 -18.18 -13.65
C PHE A 366 20.43 -16.93 -14.31
N LYS A 367 20.80 -16.96 -15.61
CA LYS A 367 21.27 -15.75 -16.32
C LYS A 367 20.20 -14.65 -16.34
N SER A 368 18.91 -14.99 -16.36
CA SER A 368 17.83 -14.00 -16.34
C SER A 368 17.58 -13.40 -14.93
N ALA A 369 17.74 -14.20 -13.87
CA ALA A 369 17.57 -13.75 -12.49
C ALA A 369 18.77 -12.92 -12.00
N PHE A 370 20.00 -13.34 -12.29
CA PHE A 370 21.22 -12.63 -11.88
C PHE A 370 21.53 -11.38 -12.73
N SER A 371 21.11 -11.33 -14.00
CA SER A 371 21.16 -10.11 -14.83
C SER A 371 20.29 -8.98 -14.27
N LYS A 372 19.21 -9.30 -13.57
CA LYS A 372 18.34 -8.30 -12.91
C LYS A 372 18.88 -7.79 -11.58
N VAL A 373 19.63 -8.62 -10.85
CA VAL A 373 20.23 -8.26 -9.55
C VAL A 373 21.43 -7.33 -9.73
N THR A 374 22.25 -7.55 -10.77
CA THR A 374 23.41 -6.69 -11.05
C THR A 374 23.01 -5.29 -11.56
N SER A 375 21.92 -5.17 -12.32
CA SER A 375 21.42 -3.88 -12.81
C SER A 375 20.74 -3.03 -11.72
N THR A 376 20.01 -3.65 -10.79
CA THR A 376 19.34 -2.92 -9.70
C THR A 376 20.32 -2.39 -8.63
N VAL A 377 21.43 -3.09 -8.38
CA VAL A 377 22.47 -2.63 -7.42
C VAL A 377 23.31 -1.48 -8.01
N THR A 378 23.54 -1.45 -9.32
CA THR A 378 24.24 -0.31 -9.96
C THR A 378 23.37 0.93 -10.08
N GLU A 379 22.05 0.80 -10.30
CA GLU A 379 21.14 1.96 -10.36
C GLU A 379 20.84 2.58 -9.00
N THR A 380 20.81 1.79 -7.92
CA THR A 380 20.64 2.33 -6.55
C THR A 380 21.91 2.96 -5.99
N HIS A 381 23.10 2.53 -6.43
CA HIS A 381 24.35 3.20 -6.06
C HIS A 381 24.65 4.47 -6.88
N ALA A 382 24.18 4.58 -8.12
CA ALA A 382 24.31 5.80 -8.92
C ALA A 382 23.39 6.93 -8.40
N LYS A 383 22.14 6.62 -8.03
CA LYS A 383 21.20 7.63 -7.52
C LYS A 383 21.51 8.16 -6.11
N ASN A 384 22.25 7.41 -5.29
CA ASN A 384 22.66 7.85 -3.95
C ASN A 384 24.00 8.58 -3.89
N LYS A 385 24.75 8.68 -5.01
CA LYS A 385 26.04 9.40 -5.06
C LYS A 385 25.95 10.79 -5.71
N GLU A 386 24.83 11.12 -6.37
CA GLU A 386 24.55 12.47 -6.89
C GLU A 386 23.84 13.40 -5.87
N ALA A 387 23.44 12.89 -4.70
CA ALA A 387 22.74 13.67 -3.68
C ALA A 387 23.66 14.34 -2.64
N SER A 388 24.98 14.26 -2.80
CA SER A 388 25.95 14.83 -1.82
C SER A 388 27.19 15.45 -2.48
N ALA A 389 26.99 16.55 -3.20
CA ALA A 389 28.05 17.52 -3.47
C ALA A 389 27.57 18.94 -3.13
N PRO A 390 28.40 19.77 -2.46
CA PRO A 390 27.98 21.10 -2.01
C PRO A 390 27.96 22.11 -3.17
N SER A 391 26.82 22.78 -3.35
CA SER A 391 26.65 23.86 -4.33
C SER A 391 27.31 25.16 -3.85
N THR A 392 28.18 25.71 -4.69
CA THR A 392 28.70 27.09 -4.63
C THR A 392 27.65 28.04 -5.24
N PRO A 393 27.51 29.30 -4.78
CA PRO A 393 26.38 30.13 -5.17
C PRO A 393 26.67 30.86 -6.50
N VAL A 394 25.74 30.78 -7.45
CA VAL A 394 25.76 31.59 -8.67
C VAL A 394 24.48 32.41 -8.77
N VAL A 395 24.71 33.72 -8.70
CA VAL A 395 23.92 34.91 -9.07
C VAL A 395 22.66 34.65 -9.91
N GLN A 396 21.51 35.11 -9.41
CA GLN A 396 20.25 35.23 -10.16
C GLN A 396 20.30 36.44 -11.10
N GLU A 397 20.20 36.21 -12.41
CA GLU A 397 19.75 37.22 -13.38
C GLU A 397 18.21 37.23 -13.43
N GLN A 398 17.63 38.42 -13.27
CA GLN A 398 16.19 38.66 -13.39
C GLN A 398 15.73 38.68 -14.86
N PRO A 399 14.53 38.16 -15.19
CA PRO A 399 13.96 38.33 -16.52
C PRO A 399 13.30 39.69 -16.69
N LYS A 400 13.64 40.35 -17.80
CA LYS A 400 13.15 41.64 -18.28
C LYS A 400 11.62 41.65 -18.42
N ARG A 401 10.96 42.61 -17.77
CA ARG A 401 9.56 43.00 -18.03
C ARG A 401 9.44 43.61 -19.43
N GLN A 402 8.55 43.04 -20.23
CA GLN A 402 8.06 43.61 -21.48
C GLN A 402 7.13 44.80 -21.15
N MET A 403 7.48 45.99 -21.65
CA MET A 403 6.62 47.17 -21.60
C MET A 403 5.50 47.05 -22.64
N VAL A 404 4.25 47.18 -22.18
CA VAL A 404 3.10 47.53 -23.01
C VAL A 404 2.78 48.99 -22.70
N PHE A 405 3.00 49.89 -23.65
CA PHE A 405 2.51 51.26 -23.59
C PHE A 405 1.11 51.31 -24.21
N GLY A 406 0.09 51.50 -23.38
CA GLY A 406 -1.24 51.98 -23.75
C GLY A 406 -1.48 53.29 -23.00
N GLY A 407 -1.77 54.36 -23.75
CA GLY A 407 -1.84 55.72 -23.22
C GLY A 407 -3.12 56.07 -22.46
N GLY A 408 -3.13 57.30 -21.95
CA GLY A 408 -4.36 58.01 -21.59
C GLY A 408 -4.33 58.75 -20.26
N ALA A 409 -4.08 60.06 -20.36
CA ALA A 409 -4.73 61.17 -19.66
C ALA A 409 -4.85 61.18 -18.11
N GLY A 410 -4.42 62.30 -17.51
CA GLY A 410 -5.05 62.79 -16.28
C GLY A 410 -4.16 63.66 -15.38
N GLY A 411 -4.32 64.98 -15.49
CA GLY A 411 -4.37 65.93 -14.36
C GLY A 411 -3.17 66.05 -13.43
N LEU A 412 -2.37 67.10 -13.64
CA LEU A 412 -1.56 67.71 -12.59
C LEU A 412 -2.36 68.83 -11.92
N VAL A 413 -2.55 68.69 -10.61
CA VAL A 413 -2.77 69.77 -9.65
C VAL A 413 -1.62 69.65 -8.66
N GLU A 414 -0.74 70.64 -8.64
CA GLU A 414 0.24 70.86 -7.58
C GLU A 414 -0.36 71.88 -6.61
N ASP A 415 -0.37 71.54 -5.32
CA ASP A 415 -0.32 72.46 -4.19
C ASP A 415 0.83 71.97 -3.29
N ASP A 416 1.75 72.91 -3.00
CA ASP A 416 2.81 73.02 -1.98
C ASP A 416 3.85 71.89 -1.73
#